data_AF-A0AAD6YLC4-F1
#
_entry.id   AF-A0AAD6YLC4-F1
#
_cell.length_a   1.000
_cell.length_b   1.000
_cell.length_c   1.000
_cell.angle_alpha   90.00
_cell.angle_beta   90.00
_cell.angle_gamma   90.00
#
_symmetry.space_group_name_H-M   'P 1'
#
loop_
_entity.id
_entity.type
_entity.pdbx_description
1 polymer ?
#
loop_
_entity_poly.entity_id
_entity_poly.type
_entity_poly.pdbx_seq_one_letter_code
_entity_poly.pdbx_strand_id
1 'polypeptide(L)'
;LDPALRPLPTGDDRDLTNPLTIAHARGLKPAEKVAGRRKKARAASKGKRKAHSVSSSDSEDSESSESEGKVEVTSKGRGRPAGAGNYTKSDVGKLLDLIEKAKPAGAKGWGRVAKRYNKWAAKFRRPQREPKALENKYKTLLRTKKPTGDAECPPEIKRAHQIEQLINDKVGTRGLSDDSLSENDGASDVQIVEPVRTAVARRAASPPLRSRRTTGADLLTTFNRAFDPITQQAREDARSQRSFETAQLLAATQQLDVLRVENSALKDQINDLKRALDRGEFQLQLTRVTGGSLDNKRGRPHRRRSYRNDTRDYSGLQRVQGKIRCEKRYPDGGAMTYWVTDASSDASD
;
A
#
# COMPACT_ATOMS: atom_id res chain seq x y z
N LEU A 1 -38.16 -53.40 -39.24
CA LEU A 1 -37.26 -53.82 -38.14
C LEU A 1 -37.98 -53.56 -36.84
N ASP A 2 -38.27 -54.62 -36.09
CA ASP A 2 -38.98 -54.52 -34.81
C ASP A 2 -38.04 -53.95 -33.72
N PRO A 3 -38.40 -52.88 -32.98
CA PRO A 3 -37.59 -52.38 -31.87
C PRO A 3 -37.38 -53.41 -30.74
N ALA A 4 -38.25 -54.40 -30.58
CA ALA A 4 -38.12 -55.46 -29.58
C ALA A 4 -36.95 -56.43 -29.85
N LEU A 5 -36.40 -56.45 -31.07
CA LEU A 5 -35.31 -57.34 -31.49
C LEU A 5 -33.91 -56.73 -31.34
N ARG A 6 -33.75 -55.62 -30.62
CA ARG A 6 -32.42 -55.11 -30.24
C ARG A 6 -31.91 -55.86 -29.00
N PRO A 7 -30.80 -56.62 -29.07
CA PRO A 7 -30.24 -57.25 -27.88
C PRO A 7 -29.78 -56.18 -26.88
N LEU A 8 -30.13 -56.37 -25.61
CA LEU A 8 -29.64 -55.53 -24.52
C LEU A 8 -28.13 -55.74 -24.33
N PRO A 9 -27.36 -54.71 -23.94
CA PRO A 9 -25.94 -54.86 -23.64
C PRO A 9 -25.75 -55.79 -22.43
N THR A 10 -24.85 -56.76 -22.56
CA THR A 10 -24.60 -57.83 -21.56
C THR A 10 -23.74 -57.36 -20.37
N GLY A 11 -24.01 -56.17 -19.83
CA GLY A 11 -23.33 -55.60 -18.66
C GLY A 11 -24.17 -55.70 -17.40
N ASP A 12 -23.53 -55.87 -16.25
CA ASP A 12 -24.22 -55.82 -14.95
C ASP A 12 -24.79 -54.41 -14.69
N ASP A 13 -26.06 -54.30 -14.30
CA ASP A 13 -26.73 -53.02 -13.95
C ASP A 13 -25.96 -52.18 -12.90
N ARG A 14 -25.07 -52.81 -12.13
CA ARG A 14 -24.18 -52.15 -11.17
C ARG A 14 -23.29 -51.10 -11.83
N ASP A 15 -22.86 -51.31 -13.08
CA ASP A 15 -22.03 -50.35 -13.80
C ASP A 15 -22.75 -49.05 -14.16
N LEU A 16 -24.09 -49.05 -14.24
CA LEU A 16 -24.91 -47.84 -14.40
C LEU A 16 -24.85 -46.91 -13.17
N THR A 17 -24.36 -47.41 -12.03
CA THR A 17 -24.22 -46.65 -10.78
C THR A 17 -22.76 -46.31 -10.43
N ASN A 18 -21.79 -46.93 -11.11
CA ASN A 18 -20.37 -46.77 -10.81
C ASN A 18 -19.82 -45.47 -11.45
N PRO A 19 -19.39 -44.46 -10.67
CA PRO A 19 -18.97 -43.17 -11.22
C PRO A 19 -17.73 -43.26 -12.12
N LEU A 20 -16.91 -44.31 -11.97
CA LEU A 20 -15.77 -44.56 -12.88
C LEU A 20 -16.25 -45.07 -14.23
N THR A 21 -17.15 -46.06 -14.26
CA THR A 21 -17.69 -46.61 -15.51
C THR A 21 -18.50 -45.56 -16.27
N ILE A 22 -19.32 -44.75 -15.57
CA ILE A 22 -20.06 -43.62 -16.14
C ILE A 22 -19.12 -42.56 -16.74
N ALA A 23 -17.99 -42.25 -16.08
CA ALA A 23 -17.00 -41.31 -16.61
C ALA A 23 -16.33 -41.84 -17.88
N HIS A 24 -15.90 -43.10 -17.87
CA HIS A 24 -15.31 -43.76 -19.05
C HIS A 24 -16.29 -43.84 -20.23
N ALA A 25 -17.55 -44.20 -20.00
CA ALA A 25 -18.59 -44.22 -21.03
C ALA A 25 -18.88 -42.83 -21.64
N ARG A 26 -18.60 -41.75 -20.90
CA ARG A 26 -18.68 -40.35 -21.37
C ARG A 26 -17.35 -39.84 -21.96
N GLY A 27 -16.38 -40.71 -22.20
CA GLY A 27 -15.07 -40.36 -22.77
C GLY A 27 -14.11 -39.62 -21.82
N LEU A 28 -14.48 -39.45 -20.55
CA LEU A 28 -13.70 -38.72 -19.56
C LEU A 28 -12.61 -39.62 -18.96
N LYS A 29 -11.35 -39.39 -19.35
CA LYS A 29 -10.19 -40.10 -18.81
C LYS A 29 -9.78 -39.51 -17.43
N PRO A 30 -9.42 -40.34 -16.44
CA PRO A 30 -8.95 -39.86 -15.14
C PRO A 30 -7.57 -39.16 -15.27
N ALA A 31 -7.41 -38.02 -14.61
CA ALA A 31 -6.18 -37.23 -14.68
C ALA A 31 -5.04 -37.84 -13.83
N GLU A 32 -3.87 -38.05 -14.44
CA GLU A 32 -2.72 -38.73 -13.82
C GLU A 32 -2.17 -38.05 -12.54
N LYS A 33 -2.36 -36.72 -12.41
CA LYS A 33 -1.73 -35.91 -11.35
C LYS A 33 -2.78 -35.20 -10.48
N VAL A 34 -3.37 -35.97 -9.55
CA VAL A 34 -4.21 -35.42 -8.48
C VAL A 34 -3.35 -34.71 -7.44
N ALA A 35 -3.27 -33.37 -7.53
CA ALA A 35 -2.60 -32.56 -6.53
C ALA A 35 -3.23 -32.72 -5.13
N GLY A 36 -2.39 -32.85 -4.09
CA GLY A 36 -2.84 -32.77 -2.70
C GLY A 36 -3.29 -34.07 -2.02
N ARG A 37 -3.23 -35.25 -2.67
CA ARG A 37 -3.65 -36.53 -2.06
C ARG A 37 -2.67 -37.01 -0.96
N ARG A 38 -2.80 -36.43 0.25
CA ARG A 38 -2.09 -36.84 1.48
C ARG A 38 -2.32 -38.32 1.78
N LYS A 39 -1.35 -39.18 1.43
CA LYS A 39 -1.29 -40.54 1.98
C LYS A 39 -1.09 -40.44 3.50
N LYS A 40 -2.06 -40.90 4.30
CA LYS A 40 -1.82 -41.18 5.73
C LYS A 40 -0.87 -42.38 5.80
N ALA A 41 0.42 -42.13 5.98
CA ALA A 41 1.36 -43.20 6.30
C ALA A 41 0.95 -43.84 7.64
N ARG A 42 0.68 -45.14 7.65
CA ARG A 42 0.65 -45.93 8.89
C ARG A 42 2.06 -45.93 9.49
N ALA A 43 2.15 -45.95 10.81
CA ALA A 43 3.45 -46.04 11.49
C ALA A 43 4.14 -47.37 11.13
N ALA A 44 5.43 -47.29 10.79
CA ALA A 44 6.31 -48.44 10.60
C ALA A 44 7.60 -48.19 11.37
N SER A 45 7.92 -49.08 12.32
CA SER A 45 8.99 -48.90 13.30
C SER A 45 10.27 -49.65 12.92
N LYS A 46 11.27 -48.93 12.39
CA LYS A 46 12.70 -49.29 12.28
C LYS A 46 13.46 -48.06 11.74
N GLY A 47 14.73 -47.82 12.07
CA GLY A 47 15.60 -48.49 13.04
C GLY A 47 16.89 -47.66 13.21
N LYS A 48 17.38 -47.53 14.46
CA LYS A 48 18.54 -46.67 14.80
C LYS A 48 19.86 -47.36 14.42
N ARG A 49 20.62 -46.84 13.45
CA ARG A 49 22.04 -47.22 13.29
C ARG A 49 22.90 -46.12 12.67
N LYS A 50 24.15 -46.05 13.17
CA LYS A 50 25.27 -45.20 12.73
C LYS A 50 26.22 -46.08 11.90
N ALA A 51 26.84 -45.51 10.87
CA ALA A 51 27.93 -46.12 10.11
C ALA A 51 29.14 -45.17 10.08
N HIS A 52 30.35 -45.71 9.84
CA HIS A 52 31.63 -45.00 9.97
C HIS A 52 32.71 -45.76 9.19
N SER A 53 33.61 -45.08 8.46
CA SER A 53 34.77 -45.65 7.71
C SER A 53 34.39 -46.67 6.59
N VAL A 54 35.18 -47.05 5.58
CA VAL A 54 36.60 -46.89 5.15
C VAL A 54 36.66 -46.75 3.60
N SER A 55 37.77 -46.46 2.90
CA SER A 55 38.75 -45.34 2.99
C SER A 55 39.81 -45.45 1.86
N SER A 56 39.98 -44.42 1.02
CA SER A 56 41.11 -44.21 0.09
C SER A 56 41.25 -42.70 -0.17
N SER A 57 42.41 -42.05 -0.09
CA SER A 57 43.70 -42.26 -0.81
C SER A 57 43.62 -41.84 -2.28
N ASP A 58 44.41 -40.88 -2.78
CA ASP A 58 45.39 -39.94 -2.17
C ASP A 58 45.17 -38.51 -2.80
N SER A 59 45.97 -37.43 -2.75
CA SER A 59 47.41 -37.18 -2.46
C SER A 59 47.65 -35.71 -1.98
N GLU A 60 48.92 -35.28 -1.92
CA GLU A 60 49.43 -33.92 -1.57
C GLU A 60 49.43 -32.98 -2.82
N ASP A 61 49.73 -31.66 -2.80
CA ASP A 61 50.52 -30.81 -1.89
C ASP A 61 50.21 -29.27 -2.06
N SER A 62 50.86 -28.41 -1.25
CA SER A 62 51.24 -27.00 -1.50
C SER A 62 50.23 -25.83 -1.31
N GLU A 63 50.42 -25.13 -0.18
CA GLU A 63 50.59 -23.66 0.01
C GLU A 63 49.55 -22.55 -0.38
N SER A 64 49.25 -21.73 0.64
CA SER A 64 49.29 -20.24 0.65
C SER A 64 48.09 -19.35 0.24
N SER A 65 48.03 -18.21 0.96
CA SER A 65 47.38 -16.92 0.67
C SER A 65 45.88 -16.71 0.97
N GLU A 66 45.55 -15.44 1.25
CA GLU A 66 44.26 -14.94 1.72
C GLU A 66 43.44 -14.30 0.59
N SER A 67 42.11 -14.42 0.58
CA SER A 67 41.22 -13.37 0.05
C SER A 67 39.72 -13.52 0.36
N GLU A 68 39.15 -12.41 0.83
CA GLU A 68 37.78 -11.89 0.68
C GLU A 68 36.57 -12.85 0.61
N GLY A 69 35.75 -12.82 1.67
CA GLY A 69 34.52 -13.61 1.80
C GLY A 69 33.33 -13.10 0.96
N LYS A 70 33.12 -13.69 -0.23
CA LYS A 70 31.90 -13.56 -1.03
C LYS A 70 30.78 -14.49 -0.53
N VAL A 71 29.92 -14.01 0.37
CA VAL A 71 28.81 -14.81 0.93
C VAL A 71 27.71 -15.04 -0.10
N GLU A 72 27.65 -16.25 -0.67
CA GLU A 72 26.54 -16.65 -1.55
C GLU A 72 25.20 -16.72 -0.80
N VAL A 73 24.17 -16.09 -1.38
CA VAL A 73 22.79 -16.16 -0.88
C VAL A 73 22.14 -17.48 -1.30
N THR A 74 22.55 -18.59 -0.67
CA THR A 74 21.90 -19.89 -0.87
C THR A 74 20.46 -19.85 -0.36
N SER A 75 19.50 -19.86 -1.30
CA SER A 75 18.07 -19.59 -1.07
C SER A 75 17.31 -20.78 -0.45
N LYS A 76 17.75 -21.19 0.75
CA LYS A 76 17.18 -22.32 1.50
C LYS A 76 15.68 -22.11 1.76
N GLY A 77 14.91 -23.17 1.52
CA GLY A 77 13.50 -23.08 1.13
C GLY A 77 12.54 -22.42 2.14
N ARG A 78 11.38 -22.00 1.64
CA ARG A 78 10.28 -21.32 2.35
C ARG A 78 9.61 -22.18 3.45
N GLY A 79 10.35 -22.48 4.52
CA GLY A 79 9.78 -22.85 5.80
C GLY A 79 9.09 -21.64 6.47
N ARG A 80 8.16 -21.89 7.38
CA ARG A 80 7.64 -20.84 8.28
C ARG A 80 8.81 -20.37 9.18
N PRO A 81 9.13 -19.07 9.25
CA PRO A 81 10.35 -18.62 9.93
C PRO A 81 10.36 -19.03 11.41
N ALA A 82 11.50 -19.53 11.88
CA ALA A 82 11.70 -19.90 13.27
C ALA A 82 11.44 -18.68 14.17
N GLY A 83 10.65 -18.86 15.24
CA GLY A 83 10.12 -17.76 16.05
C GLY A 83 8.67 -17.36 15.73
N ALA A 84 8.04 -17.92 14.69
CA ALA A 84 6.61 -17.75 14.38
C ALA A 84 5.65 -18.49 15.36
N GLY A 85 5.96 -18.46 16.66
CA GLY A 85 5.05 -18.92 17.71
C GLY A 85 3.77 -18.08 17.78
N ASN A 86 2.72 -18.66 18.34
CA ASN A 86 1.46 -17.95 18.58
C ASN A 86 1.66 -16.89 19.68
N TYR A 87 0.86 -15.82 19.64
CA TYR A 87 0.85 -14.83 20.72
C TYR A 87 0.14 -15.42 21.94
N THR A 88 0.80 -15.45 23.10
CA THR A 88 0.18 -15.81 24.38
C THR A 88 -0.64 -14.64 24.93
N LYS A 89 -1.55 -14.89 25.89
CA LYS A 89 -2.30 -13.81 26.57
C LYS A 89 -1.37 -12.74 27.17
N SER A 90 -0.22 -13.15 27.73
CA SER A 90 0.79 -12.21 28.25
C SER A 90 1.40 -11.31 27.16
N ASP A 91 1.60 -11.84 25.95
CA ASP A 91 2.13 -11.08 24.82
C ASP A 91 1.07 -10.10 24.27
N VAL A 92 -0.21 -10.51 24.27
CA VAL A 92 -1.33 -9.65 23.84
C VAL A 92 -1.57 -8.53 24.84
N GLY A 93 -1.68 -8.83 26.14
CA GLY A 93 -1.81 -7.83 27.18
C GLY A 93 -0.67 -6.80 27.14
N LYS A 94 0.58 -7.27 26.93
CA LYS A 94 1.71 -6.35 26.83
C LYS A 94 1.79 -5.57 25.52
N LEU A 95 1.27 -6.13 24.43
CA LEU A 95 1.09 -5.38 23.18
C LEU A 95 0.08 -4.24 23.37
N LEU A 96 -1.06 -4.49 24.02
CA LEU A 96 -2.08 -3.48 24.30
C LEU A 96 -1.51 -2.33 25.17
N ASP A 97 -0.81 -2.62 26.27
CA ASP A 97 -0.09 -1.61 27.08
C ASP A 97 0.81 -0.68 26.23
N LEU A 98 1.50 -1.25 25.25
CA LEU A 98 2.49 -0.52 24.44
C LEU A 98 1.85 0.28 23.32
N ILE A 99 0.71 -0.18 22.79
CA ILE A 99 -0.10 0.57 21.82
C ILE A 99 -0.79 1.72 22.54
N GLU A 100 -1.44 1.48 23.68
CA GLU A 100 -2.08 2.51 24.52
C GLU A 100 -1.10 3.65 24.88
N LYS A 101 0.11 3.30 25.33
CA LYS A 101 1.18 4.26 25.67
C LYS A 101 1.96 4.84 24.48
N ALA A 102 1.63 4.46 23.25
CA ALA A 102 2.24 5.01 22.03
C ALA A 102 1.25 5.78 21.16
N LYS A 103 -0.03 5.39 21.21
CA LYS A 103 -1.11 5.76 20.27
C LYS A 103 -0.58 5.80 18.82
N PRO A 104 -0.27 4.63 18.22
CA PRO A 104 0.58 4.52 17.02
C PRO A 104 -0.13 4.95 15.73
N ALA A 105 -0.04 6.24 15.40
CA ALA A 105 -0.33 6.74 14.07
C ALA A 105 0.73 6.30 13.05
N GLY A 106 0.31 5.57 12.01
CA GLY A 106 1.13 5.17 10.86
C GLY A 106 2.34 4.27 11.16
N ALA A 107 3.12 3.97 10.13
CA ALA A 107 4.29 3.07 10.22
C ALA A 107 5.34 3.53 11.25
N LYS A 108 5.57 4.86 11.37
CA LYS A 108 6.47 5.45 12.38
C LYS A 108 5.96 5.24 13.81
N GLY A 109 4.63 5.18 14.00
CA GLY A 109 4.00 4.77 15.25
C GLY A 109 4.27 3.30 15.59
N TRP A 110 3.99 2.39 14.65
CA TRP A 110 4.21 0.94 14.83
C TRP A 110 5.69 0.58 15.04
N GLY A 111 6.62 1.29 14.40
CA GLY A 111 8.06 1.14 14.67
C GLY A 111 8.46 1.44 16.12
N ARG A 112 7.80 2.40 16.79
CA ARG A 112 8.02 2.68 18.23
C ARG A 112 7.44 1.56 19.11
N VAL A 113 6.27 1.03 18.75
CA VAL A 113 5.67 -0.12 19.46
C VAL A 113 6.57 -1.35 19.33
N ALA A 114 7.07 -1.65 18.13
CA ALA A 114 7.98 -2.78 17.89
C ALA A 114 9.30 -2.66 18.67
N LYS A 115 9.95 -1.49 18.67
CA LYS A 115 11.17 -1.28 19.48
C LYS A 115 10.93 -1.49 20.98
N ARG A 116 9.80 -1.02 21.53
CA ARG A 116 9.42 -1.25 22.93
C ARG A 116 9.07 -2.72 23.20
N TYR A 117 8.32 -3.35 22.31
CA TYR A 117 7.92 -4.76 22.42
C TYR A 117 9.11 -5.71 22.34
N ASN A 118 10.04 -5.51 21.40
CA ASN A 118 11.22 -6.37 21.25
C ASN A 118 12.20 -6.23 22.43
N LYS A 119 12.33 -5.02 23.03
CA LYS A 119 13.08 -4.81 24.28
C LYS A 119 12.44 -5.54 25.48
N TRP A 120 11.12 -5.69 25.51
CA TRP A 120 10.43 -6.53 26.50
C TRP A 120 10.61 -8.02 26.16
N ALA A 121 10.37 -8.43 24.91
CA ALA A 121 10.44 -9.81 24.45
C ALA A 121 11.80 -10.45 24.73
N ALA A 122 12.90 -9.72 24.48
CA ALA A 122 14.26 -10.17 24.80
C ALA A 122 14.44 -10.49 26.30
N LYS A 123 13.93 -9.64 27.21
CA LYS A 123 14.00 -9.88 28.67
C LYS A 123 13.23 -11.14 29.08
N PHE A 124 12.07 -11.39 28.48
CA PHE A 124 11.19 -12.52 28.81
C PHE A 124 11.40 -13.75 27.91
N ARG A 125 12.54 -13.83 27.19
CA ARG A 125 12.89 -14.91 26.24
C ARG A 125 11.77 -15.23 25.22
N ARG A 126 10.99 -14.21 24.83
CA ARG A 126 9.93 -14.30 23.82
C ARG A 126 10.49 -14.01 22.42
N PRO A 127 9.90 -14.58 21.34
CA PRO A 127 10.29 -14.24 19.98
C PRO A 127 9.99 -12.76 19.65
N GLN A 128 11.01 -12.07 19.16
CA GLN A 128 10.90 -10.70 18.63
C GLN A 128 9.96 -10.67 17.42
N ARG A 129 9.36 -9.50 17.14
CA ARG A 129 8.36 -9.33 16.08
C ARG A 129 8.60 -8.06 15.26
N GLU A 130 8.31 -8.18 13.97
CA GLU A 130 8.23 -7.05 13.05
C GLU A 130 7.05 -6.11 13.39
N PRO A 131 7.14 -4.79 13.12
CA PRO A 131 6.05 -3.85 13.38
C PRO A 131 4.75 -4.26 12.66
N LYS A 132 4.85 -4.72 11.41
CA LYS A 132 3.69 -5.24 10.64
C LYS A 132 3.05 -6.48 11.29
N ALA A 133 3.83 -7.32 11.98
CA ALA A 133 3.30 -8.51 12.67
C ALA A 133 2.55 -8.16 13.96
N LEU A 134 2.94 -7.08 14.63
CA LEU A 134 2.25 -6.53 15.80
C LEU A 134 0.97 -5.77 15.38
N GLU A 135 1.07 -4.94 14.34
CA GLU A 135 -0.06 -4.23 13.74
C GLU A 135 -1.15 -5.21 13.27
N ASN A 136 -0.78 -6.26 12.53
CA ASN A 136 -1.72 -7.28 12.07
C ASN A 136 -2.37 -8.04 13.24
N LYS A 137 -1.64 -8.29 14.34
CA LYS A 137 -2.23 -8.91 15.54
C LYS A 137 -3.23 -7.97 16.23
N TYR A 138 -2.93 -6.68 16.31
CA TYR A 138 -3.87 -5.68 16.85
C TYR A 138 -5.14 -5.58 15.99
N LYS A 139 -5.00 -5.40 14.68
CA LYS A 139 -6.13 -5.40 13.72
C LYS A 139 -6.95 -6.69 13.75
N THR A 140 -6.34 -7.83 14.11
CA THR A 140 -7.08 -9.09 14.32
C THR A 140 -7.98 -9.04 15.56
N LEU A 141 -7.55 -8.40 16.65
CA LEU A 141 -8.35 -8.22 17.89
C LEU A 141 -9.54 -7.29 17.67
N LEU A 142 -9.37 -6.25 16.85
CA LEU A 142 -10.45 -5.34 16.47
C LEU A 142 -11.47 -5.99 15.52
N ARG A 143 -11.03 -6.97 14.71
CA ARG A 143 -11.92 -7.74 13.82
C ARG A 143 -12.63 -8.91 14.51
N THR A 144 -12.21 -9.33 15.70
CA THR A 144 -12.95 -10.31 16.51
C THR A 144 -14.19 -9.68 17.13
N LYS A 145 -15.26 -9.58 16.32
CA LYS A 145 -16.60 -9.17 16.76
C LYS A 145 -17.12 -10.06 17.89
N LYS A 146 -18.10 -9.53 18.64
CA LYS A 146 -18.76 -10.22 19.76
C LYS A 146 -19.20 -11.64 19.34
N PRO A 147 -19.04 -12.67 20.20
CA PRO A 147 -19.63 -13.98 19.94
C PRO A 147 -21.17 -13.87 19.82
N THR A 148 -21.78 -14.70 18.97
CA THR A 148 -23.22 -14.63 18.69
C THR A 148 -24.03 -15.25 19.84
N GLY A 149 -24.38 -14.45 20.84
CA GLY A 149 -25.16 -14.83 22.03
C GLY A 149 -24.72 -14.04 23.26
N ASP A 150 -25.26 -14.36 24.43
CA ASP A 150 -24.96 -13.68 25.71
C ASP A 150 -23.57 -14.04 26.30
N ALA A 151 -22.61 -14.38 25.45
CA ALA A 151 -21.24 -14.71 25.85
C ALA A 151 -20.41 -13.44 26.05
N GLU A 152 -19.86 -13.26 27.25
CA GLU A 152 -19.17 -12.03 27.63
C GLU A 152 -17.98 -11.72 26.69
N CYS A 153 -17.92 -10.47 26.21
CA CYS A 153 -16.87 -10.05 25.29
C CYS A 153 -15.50 -10.02 25.99
N PRO A 154 -14.47 -10.77 25.54
CA PRO A 154 -13.19 -10.86 26.21
C PRO A 154 -12.55 -9.48 26.50
N PRO A 155 -11.93 -9.29 27.68
CA PRO A 155 -11.41 -7.97 28.09
C PRO A 155 -10.28 -7.47 27.19
N GLU A 156 -9.51 -8.36 26.57
CA GLU A 156 -8.50 -8.01 25.56
C GLU A 156 -9.12 -7.31 24.33
N ILE A 157 -10.36 -7.66 23.96
CA ILE A 157 -11.09 -7.07 22.82
C ILE A 157 -11.78 -5.77 23.23
N LYS A 158 -12.42 -5.74 24.41
CA LYS A 158 -12.98 -4.50 25.01
C LYS A 158 -11.89 -3.40 25.06
N ARG A 159 -10.72 -3.73 25.61
CA ARG A 159 -9.56 -2.82 25.71
C ARG A 159 -8.98 -2.45 24.34
N ALA A 160 -8.98 -3.35 23.35
CA ALA A 160 -8.51 -3.02 22.00
C ALA A 160 -9.37 -1.91 21.35
N HIS A 161 -10.70 -1.99 21.44
CA HIS A 161 -11.58 -0.94 20.90
C HIS A 161 -11.45 0.40 21.66
N GLN A 162 -11.29 0.38 22.99
CA GLN A 162 -10.97 1.60 23.76
C GLN A 162 -9.65 2.24 23.30
N ILE A 163 -8.63 1.43 23.02
CA ILE A 163 -7.36 1.92 22.48
C ILE A 163 -7.51 2.45 21.05
N GLU A 164 -8.40 1.89 20.22
CA GLU A 164 -8.70 2.40 18.89
C GLU A 164 -9.40 3.77 18.93
N GLN A 165 -10.40 3.95 19.81
CA GLN A 165 -10.99 5.27 20.12
C GLN A 165 -9.87 6.24 20.54
N LEU A 166 -9.08 5.88 21.55
CA LEU A 166 -7.97 6.69 22.04
C LEU A 166 -6.87 7.00 20.99
N ILE A 167 -6.74 6.21 19.91
CA ILE A 167 -5.88 6.53 18.76
C ILE A 167 -6.60 7.51 17.83
N ASN A 168 -7.87 7.26 17.53
CA ASN A 168 -8.69 8.09 16.68
C ASN A 168 -8.84 9.50 17.27
N ASP A 169 -9.08 9.67 18.57
CA ASP A 169 -9.14 10.99 19.22
C ASP A 169 -7.85 11.81 18.99
N LYS A 170 -6.70 11.13 19.01
CA LYS A 170 -5.37 11.75 18.86
C LYS A 170 -5.02 12.08 17.40
N VAL A 171 -5.61 11.38 16.44
CA VAL A 171 -5.39 11.59 14.99
C VAL A 171 -6.49 12.49 14.39
N GLY A 172 -7.68 12.45 15.00
CA GLY A 172 -8.94 13.04 14.56
C GLY A 172 -9.26 14.38 15.21
N THR A 173 -8.27 15.11 15.73
CA THR A 173 -8.39 16.56 15.99
C THR A 173 -8.46 17.37 14.67
N ARG A 174 -9.31 16.91 13.73
CA ARG A 174 -9.61 17.53 12.42
C ARG A 174 -10.93 17.01 11.80
N GLY A 175 -11.98 16.89 12.61
CA GLY A 175 -13.36 16.59 12.20
C GLY A 175 -13.65 15.09 11.94
N LEU A 176 -14.90 14.63 12.06
CA LEU A 176 -16.15 15.32 12.42
C LEU A 176 -16.86 14.54 13.55
N SER A 177 -17.49 15.26 14.49
CA SER A 177 -18.38 14.67 15.49
C SER A 177 -19.81 14.75 14.97
N ASP A 178 -20.36 13.61 14.57
CA ASP A 178 -21.79 13.45 14.24
C ASP A 178 -22.54 13.00 15.49
N ASP A 179 -22.68 13.92 16.45
CA ASP A 179 -23.50 13.75 17.66
C ASP A 179 -23.89 15.13 18.22
N SER A 180 -24.98 15.69 17.71
CA SER A 180 -25.70 16.82 18.32
C SER A 180 -27.03 17.08 17.60
N LEU A 181 -28.13 16.57 18.13
CA LEU A 181 -29.44 17.25 18.18
C LEU A 181 -30.30 16.62 19.29
N SER A 182 -30.21 17.18 20.51
CA SER A 182 -31.22 17.03 21.56
C SER A 182 -31.31 18.34 22.34
N GLU A 183 -32.54 18.83 22.52
CA GLU A 183 -32.92 20.04 23.30
C GLU A 183 -32.35 21.41 22.78
N ASN A 184 -33.06 22.55 22.85
CA ASN A 184 -34.36 22.85 23.46
C ASN A 184 -35.15 23.98 22.75
N ASP A 185 -36.49 23.88 22.80
CA ASP A 185 -37.58 24.88 22.67
C ASP A 185 -37.53 26.12 21.76
N GLY A 186 -38.59 26.24 20.94
CA GLY A 186 -39.16 27.48 20.38
C GLY A 186 -40.60 27.22 19.92
N ALA A 187 -41.60 27.76 20.62
CA ALA A 187 -42.94 27.16 20.64
C ALA A 187 -43.99 27.78 19.69
N SER A 188 -44.85 26.92 19.09
CA SER A 188 -46.30 27.16 18.95
C SER A 188 -47.09 25.88 18.60
N ASP A 189 -47.92 25.43 19.53
CA ASP A 189 -49.21 24.71 19.41
C ASP A 189 -49.42 23.55 18.38
N VAL A 190 -49.75 22.36 18.88
CA VAL A 190 -51.03 21.62 18.66
C VAL A 190 -51.03 20.35 19.53
N GLN A 191 -52.14 20.05 20.22
CA GLN A 191 -52.25 18.93 21.18
C GLN A 191 -52.65 17.59 20.54
N ILE A 192 -51.93 16.50 20.86
CA ILE A 192 -52.42 15.11 20.74
C ILE A 192 -51.96 14.31 21.96
N VAL A 193 -52.85 13.48 22.53
CA VAL A 193 -52.66 12.76 23.81
C VAL A 193 -51.85 11.47 23.64
N GLU A 194 -50.87 11.23 24.51
CA GLU A 194 -50.11 9.97 24.57
C GLU A 194 -50.88 8.80 25.23
N PRO A 195 -50.87 7.60 24.63
CA PRO A 195 -51.21 6.35 25.31
C PRO A 195 -49.94 5.61 25.77
N VAL A 196 -49.70 5.56 27.08
CA VAL A 196 -48.57 4.82 27.70
C VAL A 196 -48.51 3.36 27.21
N ARG A 197 -47.35 2.91 26.72
CA ARG A 197 -47.13 1.52 26.29
C ARG A 197 -45.89 0.88 26.92
N THR A 198 -46.13 -0.04 27.85
CA THR A 198 -45.13 -0.91 28.47
C THR A 198 -44.43 -1.79 27.44
N ALA A 199 -43.09 -1.72 27.37
CA ALA A 199 -42.31 -2.46 26.38
C ALA A 199 -42.12 -3.94 26.75
N VAL A 200 -42.95 -4.83 26.20
CA VAL A 200 -42.71 -6.29 26.24
C VAL A 200 -41.77 -6.70 25.11
N ALA A 201 -40.58 -7.19 25.46
CA ALA A 201 -39.53 -7.55 24.50
C ALA A 201 -39.93 -8.75 23.62
N ARG A 202 -40.35 -8.47 22.37
CA ARG A 202 -40.59 -9.53 21.36
C ARG A 202 -39.28 -9.96 20.69
N ARG A 203 -38.83 -11.15 21.10
CA ARG A 203 -37.69 -11.93 20.61
C ARG A 203 -37.62 -11.98 19.07
N ALA A 204 -36.60 -11.34 18.48
CA ALA A 204 -36.35 -11.43 17.05
C ALA A 204 -35.92 -12.85 16.65
N ALA A 205 -36.66 -13.50 15.76
CA ALA A 205 -36.30 -14.81 15.22
C ALA A 205 -35.14 -14.69 14.24
N SER A 206 -34.23 -15.67 14.24
CA SER A 206 -33.14 -15.78 13.26
C SER A 206 -33.69 -16.07 11.85
N PRO A 207 -33.02 -15.61 10.79
CA PRO A 207 -33.48 -15.82 9.42
C PRO A 207 -33.50 -17.33 9.09
N PRO A 208 -34.60 -17.88 8.57
CA PRO A 208 -34.71 -19.30 8.27
C PRO A 208 -33.77 -19.70 7.13
N LEU A 209 -33.17 -20.89 7.25
CA LEU A 209 -32.41 -21.51 6.17
C LEU A 209 -33.32 -21.72 4.95
N ARG A 210 -32.86 -21.31 3.76
CA ARG A 210 -33.65 -21.35 2.51
C ARG A 210 -33.95 -22.80 2.07
N SER A 211 -35.06 -23.35 2.55
CA SER A 211 -35.72 -24.50 1.92
C SER A 211 -36.29 -24.05 0.56
N ARG A 212 -35.54 -24.24 -0.52
CA ARG A 212 -35.91 -23.75 -1.87
C ARG A 212 -36.92 -24.67 -2.57
N ARG A 213 -38.12 -24.80 -2.00
CA ARG A 213 -39.32 -25.18 -2.75
C ARG A 213 -39.95 -23.92 -3.33
N THR A 214 -39.45 -23.43 -4.46
CA THR A 214 -40.15 -22.40 -5.25
C THR A 214 -41.43 -23.02 -5.80
N THR A 215 -42.57 -22.45 -5.46
CA THR A 215 -43.87 -22.82 -6.06
C THR A 215 -43.94 -22.30 -7.50
N GLY A 216 -44.86 -22.83 -8.31
CA GLY A 216 -45.05 -22.36 -9.68
C GLY A 216 -45.40 -20.86 -9.75
N ALA A 217 -46.11 -20.33 -8.74
CA ALA A 217 -46.45 -18.92 -8.63
C ALA A 217 -45.22 -18.01 -8.40
N ASP A 218 -44.22 -18.47 -7.62
CA ASP A 218 -42.97 -17.75 -7.41
C ASP A 218 -42.18 -17.59 -8.72
N LEU A 219 -42.26 -18.60 -9.61
CA LEU A 219 -41.59 -18.56 -10.91
C LEU A 219 -42.30 -17.59 -11.86
N LEU A 220 -43.62 -17.66 -12.00
CA LEU A 220 -44.40 -16.77 -12.88
C LEU A 220 -44.28 -15.29 -12.45
N THR A 221 -44.33 -15.00 -11.15
CA THR A 221 -44.11 -13.63 -10.64
C THR A 221 -42.67 -13.16 -10.88
N THR A 222 -41.68 -14.05 -10.77
CA THR A 222 -40.28 -13.73 -11.13
C THR A 222 -40.11 -13.48 -12.63
N PHE A 223 -40.77 -14.24 -13.51
CA PHE A 223 -40.74 -14.03 -14.95
C PHE A 223 -41.41 -12.71 -15.36
N ASN A 224 -42.61 -12.43 -14.85
CA ASN A 224 -43.28 -11.15 -15.11
C ASN A 224 -42.40 -9.98 -14.65
N ARG A 225 -41.76 -10.06 -13.48
CA ARG A 225 -40.81 -9.05 -12.98
C ARG A 225 -39.44 -9.06 -13.68
N ALA A 226 -39.16 -10.01 -14.57
CA ALA A 226 -37.98 -9.98 -15.44
C ALA A 226 -38.26 -9.21 -16.74
N PHE A 227 -39.50 -9.31 -17.25
CA PHE A 227 -39.95 -8.73 -18.53
C PHE A 227 -40.80 -7.46 -18.41
N ASP A 228 -41.22 -7.07 -17.21
CA ASP A 228 -41.84 -5.77 -16.92
C ASP A 228 -40.92 -4.63 -17.39
N PRO A 229 -41.36 -3.77 -18.34
CA PRO A 229 -40.52 -2.77 -18.98
C PRO A 229 -39.97 -1.73 -17.99
N ILE A 230 -40.72 -1.38 -16.93
CA ILE A 230 -40.26 -0.44 -15.90
C ILE A 230 -39.05 -1.03 -15.17
N THR A 231 -39.07 -2.35 -14.92
CA THR A 231 -37.93 -3.05 -14.30
C THR A 231 -36.74 -3.25 -15.23
N GLN A 232 -36.94 -3.19 -16.55
CA GLN A 232 -35.84 -3.24 -17.52
C GLN A 232 -35.17 -1.87 -17.65
N GLN A 233 -35.96 -0.81 -17.84
CA GLN A 233 -35.47 0.57 -17.88
C GLN A 233 -34.68 0.92 -16.61
N ALA A 234 -35.21 0.64 -15.41
CA ALA A 234 -34.50 0.89 -14.16
C ALA A 234 -33.18 0.09 -14.00
N ARG A 235 -33.03 -1.06 -14.68
CA ARG A 235 -31.74 -1.79 -14.74
C ARG A 235 -30.78 -1.16 -15.76
N GLU A 236 -31.30 -0.54 -16.81
CA GLU A 236 -30.51 0.09 -17.86
C GLU A 236 -30.03 1.47 -17.45
N ASP A 237 -30.84 2.25 -16.74
CA ASP A 237 -30.42 3.45 -16.02
C ASP A 237 -29.34 3.12 -14.98
N ALA A 238 -29.52 2.05 -14.20
CA ALA A 238 -28.50 1.58 -13.26
C ALA A 238 -27.22 1.02 -13.93
N ARG A 239 -27.25 0.67 -15.22
CA ARG A 239 -26.05 0.34 -16.01
C ARG A 239 -25.39 1.60 -16.59
N SER A 240 -26.18 2.54 -17.11
CA SER A 240 -25.68 3.77 -17.73
C SER A 240 -25.06 4.71 -16.70
N GLN A 241 -25.68 4.85 -15.52
CA GLN A 241 -25.10 5.55 -14.37
C GLN A 241 -23.74 4.97 -13.99
N ARG A 242 -23.64 3.64 -13.82
CA ARG A 242 -22.38 2.98 -13.49
C ARG A 242 -21.33 3.09 -14.59
N SER A 243 -21.71 3.01 -15.86
CA SER A 243 -20.75 3.18 -16.96
C SER A 243 -20.20 4.61 -16.99
N PHE A 244 -21.06 5.61 -16.77
CA PHE A 244 -20.71 7.02 -16.65
C PHE A 244 -19.80 7.29 -15.43
N GLU A 245 -20.14 6.77 -14.25
CA GLU A 245 -19.28 6.80 -13.04
C GLU A 245 -17.88 6.20 -13.33
N THR A 246 -17.81 5.03 -13.98
CA THR A 246 -16.52 4.41 -14.33
C THR A 246 -15.74 5.21 -15.37
N ALA A 247 -16.41 5.89 -16.30
CA ALA A 247 -15.76 6.76 -17.28
C ALA A 247 -15.20 8.03 -16.63
N GLN A 248 -15.94 8.66 -15.71
CA GLN A 248 -15.45 9.80 -14.92
C GLN A 248 -14.25 9.40 -14.06
N LEU A 249 -14.32 8.26 -13.36
CA LEU A 249 -13.23 7.75 -12.55
C LEU A 249 -11.98 7.49 -13.41
N LEU A 250 -12.14 6.88 -14.59
CA LEU A 250 -11.05 6.62 -15.52
C LEU A 250 -10.38 7.92 -16.00
N ALA A 251 -11.17 8.92 -16.41
CA ALA A 251 -10.65 10.24 -16.79
C ALA A 251 -9.88 10.93 -15.65
N ALA A 252 -10.41 10.89 -14.42
CA ALA A 252 -9.73 11.42 -13.24
C ALA A 252 -8.42 10.67 -12.92
N THR A 253 -8.37 9.34 -13.11
CA THR A 253 -7.11 8.59 -12.94
C THR A 253 -6.06 8.94 -14.01
N GLN A 254 -6.47 9.16 -15.26
CA GLN A 254 -5.57 9.60 -16.32
C GLN A 254 -4.95 10.98 -16.01
N GLN A 255 -5.76 11.94 -15.53
CA GLN A 255 -5.27 13.25 -15.09
C GLN A 255 -4.26 13.12 -13.94
N LEU A 256 -4.54 12.27 -12.95
CA LEU A 256 -3.61 12.02 -11.84
C LEU A 256 -2.28 11.42 -12.31
N ASP A 257 -2.28 10.54 -13.31
CA ASP A 257 -1.05 9.93 -13.84
C ASP A 257 -0.24 10.88 -14.73
N VAL A 258 -0.87 11.75 -15.51
CA VAL A 258 -0.17 12.85 -16.21
C VAL A 258 0.49 13.79 -15.19
N LEU A 259 -0.25 14.27 -14.20
CA LEU A 259 0.28 15.14 -13.15
C LEU A 259 1.39 14.48 -12.32
N ARG A 260 1.37 13.15 -12.16
CA ARG A 260 2.47 12.38 -11.53
C ARG A 260 3.74 12.39 -12.38
N VAL A 261 3.63 12.18 -13.70
CA VAL A 261 4.76 12.18 -14.63
C VAL A 261 5.42 13.57 -14.68
N GLU A 262 4.63 14.64 -14.78
CA GLU A 262 5.11 16.03 -14.69
C GLU A 262 5.81 16.28 -13.34
N ASN A 263 5.23 15.78 -12.25
CA ASN A 263 5.82 15.88 -10.91
C ASN A 263 7.13 15.09 -10.74
N SER A 264 7.42 14.07 -11.56
CA SER A 264 8.76 13.46 -11.63
C SER A 264 9.71 14.35 -12.45
N ALA A 265 9.32 14.75 -13.66
CA ALA A 265 10.15 15.55 -14.54
C ALA A 265 10.63 16.86 -13.89
N LEU A 266 9.75 17.57 -13.18
CA LEU A 266 10.10 18.79 -12.42
C LEU A 266 11.08 18.51 -11.27
N LYS A 267 10.99 17.33 -10.61
CA LYS A 267 11.95 16.96 -9.55
C LYS A 267 13.31 16.62 -10.13
N ASP A 268 13.36 15.95 -11.27
CA ASP A 268 14.61 15.61 -11.94
C ASP A 268 15.30 16.88 -12.49
N GLN A 269 14.55 17.81 -13.08
CA GLN A 269 15.04 19.16 -13.42
C GLN A 269 15.62 19.90 -12.20
N ILE A 270 14.92 19.88 -11.05
CA ILE A 270 15.43 20.48 -9.80
C ILE A 270 16.72 19.79 -9.32
N ASN A 271 16.85 18.47 -9.50
CA ASN A 271 18.05 17.73 -9.12
C ASN A 271 19.24 18.03 -10.05
N ASP A 272 19.01 18.17 -11.35
CA ASP A 272 20.06 18.51 -12.32
C ASP A 272 20.47 19.98 -12.25
N LEU A 273 19.55 20.90 -11.96
CA LEU A 273 19.90 22.29 -11.65
C LEU A 273 20.74 22.40 -10.37
N LYS A 274 20.45 21.60 -9.33
CA LYS A 274 21.33 21.51 -8.14
C LYS A 274 22.71 20.98 -8.50
N ARG A 275 22.80 19.85 -9.22
CA ARG A 275 24.08 19.29 -9.70
C ARG A 275 24.88 20.29 -10.54
N ALA A 276 24.22 21.14 -11.33
CA ALA A 276 24.86 22.20 -12.09
C ALA A 276 25.38 23.34 -11.19
N LEU A 277 24.60 23.74 -10.19
CA LEU A 277 24.99 24.71 -9.17
C LEU A 277 26.17 24.19 -8.31
N ASP A 278 26.12 22.95 -7.81
CA ASP A 278 27.19 22.31 -7.04
C ASP A 278 28.53 22.32 -7.82
N ARG A 279 28.48 22.05 -9.13
CA ARG A 279 29.66 22.12 -10.02
C ARG A 279 30.17 23.55 -10.21
N GLY A 280 29.27 24.52 -10.34
CA GLY A 280 29.62 25.94 -10.44
C GLY A 280 30.26 26.47 -9.15
N GLU A 281 29.69 26.14 -7.99
CA GLU A 281 30.27 26.46 -6.69
C GLU A 281 31.65 25.82 -6.50
N PHE A 282 31.83 24.54 -6.90
CA PHE A 282 33.14 23.90 -6.86
C PHE A 282 34.17 24.58 -7.77
N GLN A 283 33.79 25.02 -8.97
CA GLN A 283 34.67 25.79 -9.85
C GLN A 283 35.03 27.17 -9.25
N LEU A 284 34.08 27.85 -8.61
CA LEU A 284 34.32 29.12 -7.91
C LEU A 284 35.23 28.94 -6.68
N GLN A 285 35.06 27.86 -5.92
CA GLN A 285 35.96 27.51 -4.81
C GLN A 285 37.37 27.19 -5.32
N LEU A 286 37.50 26.38 -6.38
CA LEU A 286 38.80 26.01 -6.96
C LEU A 286 39.54 27.24 -7.53
N THR A 287 38.84 28.13 -8.23
CA THR A 287 39.42 29.38 -8.76
C THR A 287 39.77 30.37 -7.65
N ARG A 288 39.00 30.42 -6.55
CA ARG A 288 39.34 31.22 -5.36
C ARG A 288 40.60 30.71 -4.64
N VAL A 289 40.78 29.38 -4.57
CA VAL A 289 41.96 28.76 -3.93
C VAL A 289 43.21 28.87 -4.81
N THR A 290 43.09 28.68 -6.12
CA THR A 290 44.23 28.75 -7.07
C THR A 290 44.58 30.18 -7.51
N GLY A 291 43.60 31.07 -7.63
CA GLY A 291 43.78 32.46 -8.03
C GLY A 291 44.50 33.33 -7.00
N GLY A 292 44.52 32.93 -5.73
CA GLY A 292 45.24 33.65 -4.66
C GLY A 292 46.78 33.61 -4.74
N SER A 293 47.36 33.05 -5.81
CA SER A 293 48.79 32.75 -5.90
C SER A 293 49.47 33.23 -7.21
N LEU A 294 48.98 34.29 -7.85
CA LEU A 294 49.63 34.87 -9.06
C LEU A 294 50.04 36.35 -8.94
N ASP A 295 49.46 37.14 -8.03
CA ASP A 295 49.78 38.57 -7.87
C ASP A 295 51.02 38.84 -6.99
N ASN A 296 52.17 38.24 -7.34
CA ASN A 296 53.44 38.67 -6.77
C ASN A 296 54.65 38.52 -7.73
N LYS A 297 55.04 39.65 -8.32
CA LYS A 297 56.37 39.94 -8.91
C LYS A 297 56.84 39.08 -10.09
N ARG A 298 56.68 39.65 -11.29
CA ARG A 298 57.84 40.03 -12.16
C ARG A 298 57.40 41.07 -13.19
N GLY A 299 57.91 42.29 -13.07
CA GLY A 299 57.61 43.37 -14.00
C GLY A 299 58.25 43.17 -15.38
N ARG A 300 57.51 43.46 -16.44
CA ARG A 300 58.04 43.77 -17.78
C ARG A 300 57.24 44.93 -18.38
N PRO A 301 57.81 46.12 -18.55
CA PRO A 301 57.15 47.21 -19.26
C PRO A 301 57.29 46.98 -20.76
N HIS A 302 56.19 46.72 -21.49
CA HIS A 302 56.17 47.02 -22.92
C HIS A 302 54.78 47.18 -23.54
N ARG A 303 54.72 48.16 -24.45
CA ARG A 303 53.71 48.37 -25.50
C ARG A 303 52.27 48.53 -25.02
N ARG A 304 51.88 49.81 -24.86
CA ARG A 304 50.53 50.29 -25.13
C ARG A 304 50.02 49.66 -26.44
N ARG A 305 49.15 48.65 -26.36
CA ARG A 305 48.36 48.20 -27.51
C ARG A 305 47.03 48.91 -27.39
N SER A 306 46.79 49.89 -28.27
CA SER A 306 45.51 50.58 -28.34
C SER A 306 44.42 49.57 -28.68
N TYR A 307 43.62 49.21 -27.68
CA TYR A 307 42.31 48.63 -27.93
C TYR A 307 41.41 49.78 -28.36
N ARG A 308 40.93 49.71 -29.60
CA ARG A 308 39.89 50.61 -30.11
C ARG A 308 38.75 50.64 -29.10
N ASN A 309 38.18 51.82 -28.88
CA ASN A 309 36.91 51.93 -28.19
C ASN A 309 35.88 51.09 -28.97
N ASP A 310 35.42 49.97 -28.41
CA ASP A 310 34.15 49.36 -28.81
C ASP A 310 33.04 50.22 -28.21
N THR A 311 32.84 51.43 -28.77
CA THR A 311 31.68 52.27 -28.49
C THR A 311 30.45 51.58 -29.04
N ARG A 312 29.95 50.60 -28.28
CA ARG A 312 28.58 50.12 -28.40
C ARG A 312 27.68 51.35 -28.22
N ASP A 313 26.92 51.64 -29.27
CA ASP A 313 26.17 52.88 -29.35
C ASP A 313 25.00 52.85 -28.36
N TYR A 314 25.24 53.45 -27.20
CA TYR A 314 24.29 53.54 -26.09
C TYR A 314 23.50 54.85 -26.11
N SER A 315 23.49 55.59 -27.24
CA SER A 315 22.83 56.90 -27.40
C SER A 315 21.33 56.90 -27.10
N GLY A 316 20.64 55.75 -27.20
CA GLY A 316 19.21 55.61 -26.89
C GLY A 316 18.88 55.12 -25.47
N LEU A 317 19.86 54.83 -24.59
CA LEU A 317 19.60 54.19 -23.30
C LEU A 317 19.29 55.19 -22.18
N GLN A 318 18.06 55.08 -21.64
CA GLN A 318 17.60 55.87 -20.49
C GLN A 318 18.41 55.51 -19.22
N ARG A 319 19.38 56.37 -18.87
CA ARG A 319 20.16 56.29 -17.62
C ARG A 319 19.46 57.03 -16.49
N VAL A 320 19.34 56.40 -15.32
CA VAL A 320 18.80 57.00 -14.09
C VAL A 320 19.64 56.51 -12.91
N GLN A 321 20.23 57.44 -12.12
CA GLN A 321 21.05 57.11 -10.93
C GLN A 321 22.09 55.99 -11.17
N GLY A 322 22.97 56.16 -12.17
CA GLY A 322 24.01 55.17 -12.53
C GLY A 322 23.50 53.88 -13.18
N LYS A 323 22.17 53.67 -13.25
CA LYS A 323 21.54 52.46 -13.77
C LYS A 323 21.02 52.67 -15.19
N ILE A 324 21.24 51.68 -16.03
CA ILE A 324 20.77 51.59 -17.41
C ILE A 324 19.46 50.79 -17.43
N ARG A 325 18.42 51.33 -18.08
CA ARG A 325 17.18 50.60 -18.35
C ARG A 325 17.35 49.71 -19.58
N CYS A 326 17.24 48.39 -19.40
CA CYS A 326 17.24 47.40 -20.48
C CYS A 326 15.83 46.84 -20.69
N GLU A 327 15.37 46.79 -21.95
CA GLU A 327 14.15 46.06 -22.34
C GLU A 327 14.54 44.83 -23.17
N LYS A 328 14.00 43.67 -22.80
CA LYS A 328 14.14 42.42 -23.56
C LYS A 328 12.77 41.92 -23.97
N ARG A 329 12.53 41.86 -25.28
CA ARG A 329 11.33 41.24 -25.85
C ARG A 329 11.58 39.76 -26.13
N TYR A 330 10.50 38.99 -26.04
CA TYR A 330 10.46 37.54 -26.22
C TYR A 330 9.62 37.22 -27.47
N PRO A 331 9.89 36.09 -28.16
CA PRO A 331 9.25 35.76 -29.44
C PRO A 331 7.76 35.38 -29.30
N ASP A 332 7.27 35.19 -28.08
CA ASP A 332 5.86 34.97 -27.72
C ASP A 332 5.06 36.28 -27.58
N GLY A 333 5.70 37.44 -27.76
CA GLY A 333 5.11 38.77 -27.56
C GLY A 333 5.31 39.36 -26.16
N GLY A 334 5.93 38.63 -25.23
CA GLY A 334 6.28 39.14 -23.91
C GLY A 334 7.39 40.20 -23.95
N ALA A 335 7.41 41.09 -22.96
CA ALA A 335 8.48 42.07 -22.75
C ALA A 335 8.83 42.18 -21.26
N MET A 336 10.12 42.10 -20.95
CA MET A 336 10.66 42.32 -19.60
C MET A 336 11.57 43.55 -19.61
N THR A 337 11.35 44.48 -18.68
CA THR A 337 12.32 45.54 -18.39
C THR A 337 13.07 45.23 -17.10
N TYR A 338 14.38 45.49 -17.10
CA TYR A 338 15.26 45.33 -15.95
C TYR A 338 16.32 46.43 -15.94
N TRP A 339 16.88 46.70 -14.76
CA TRP A 339 17.89 47.74 -14.57
C TRP A 339 19.26 47.12 -14.33
N VAL A 340 20.27 47.61 -15.05
CA VAL A 340 21.66 47.18 -14.90
C VAL A 340 22.47 48.33 -14.32
N THR A 341 23.14 48.10 -13.19
CA THR A 341 24.17 49.00 -12.66
C THR A 341 25.40 48.94 -13.57
N ASP A 342 25.80 50.07 -14.12
CA ASP A 342 27.02 50.16 -14.93
C ASP A 342 28.24 50.09 -14.01
N ALA A 343 29.13 49.10 -14.20
CA ALA A 343 30.35 48.96 -13.40
C ALA A 343 31.30 50.15 -13.55
N SER A 344 31.09 51.00 -14.56
CA SER A 344 31.74 52.31 -14.68
C SER A 344 31.33 53.32 -13.60
N SER A 345 30.30 53.05 -12.79
CA SER A 345 29.75 54.01 -11.81
C SER A 345 30.27 53.83 -10.38
N ASP A 346 31.00 52.75 -10.09
CA ASP A 346 31.37 52.32 -8.72
C ASP A 346 32.80 52.75 -8.33
N ALA A 347 33.27 53.87 -8.92
CA ALA A 347 34.66 54.31 -8.89
C ALA A 347 34.83 55.79 -8.49
N SER A 348 33.84 56.40 -7.83
CA SER A 348 33.88 57.80 -7.40
C SER A 348 32.95 58.09 -6.21
N ASP A 349 33.41 57.74 -5.01
CA ASP A 349 33.44 58.59 -3.80
C ASP A 349 34.44 58.00 -2.79
#